data_AF-A0A8J6TW52-F1
#
_entry.id   AF-A0A8J6TW52-F1
#
_cell.length_a   1.000
_cell.length_b   1.000
_cell.length_c   1.000
_cell.angle_alpha   90.00
_cell.angle_beta   90.00
_cell.angle_gamma   90.00
#
_symmetry.space_group_name_H-M   'P 1'
#
loop_
_entity.id
_entity.type
_entity.pdbx_description
1 polymer ?
#
loop_
_entity_poly.entity_id
_entity_poly.type
_entity_poly.pdbx_seq_one_letter_code
_entity_poly.pdbx_strand_id
1 'polypeptide(L)'
;MTASRRYPADADALRFWQANAALALVPWAVSLGISIYAFGSEQRAVHLLRLLPLGPRRLFLAKVIAALAPVVILSELIALVVAVATGGGWREVAGMALLVAWGSCGFVTIDTAAAAFAPNFEADHIQRSTDLVGRAFGMIAGAAFGLVSAVAVARVIFFAGGVPTSLQSTFAWEIAGLHPLGWPLAVGAALTALAILALVVTIAVDRLRDLILNGP
;
A
#
# COMPACT_ATOMS: atom_id res chain seq x y z
N MET A 1 26.16 7.84 42.43
CA MET A 1 26.31 7.09 41.18
C MET A 1 24.99 6.43 40.85
N THR A 2 24.14 7.13 40.10
CA THR A 2 22.89 6.61 39.57
C THR A 2 23.23 5.68 38.41
N ALA A 3 23.01 4.39 38.60
CA ALA A 3 23.08 3.41 37.52
C ALA A 3 22.11 3.85 36.42
N SER A 4 22.64 4.34 35.30
CA SER A 4 21.86 4.52 34.09
C SER A 4 21.34 3.14 33.71
N ARG A 5 20.05 2.90 33.94
CA ARG A 5 19.34 1.77 33.33
C ARG A 5 19.55 1.92 31.83
N ARG A 6 20.45 1.11 31.27
CA ARG A 6 20.46 0.85 29.84
C ARG A 6 19.11 0.21 29.55
N TYR A 7 18.15 1.01 29.09
CA TYR A 7 17.01 0.46 28.39
C TYR A 7 17.60 -0.33 27.21
N PRO A 8 17.23 -1.60 27.01
CA PRO A 8 17.69 -2.34 25.84
C PRO A 8 17.24 -1.54 24.63
N ALA A 9 18.16 -1.26 23.69
CA ALA A 9 17.91 -0.46 22.49
C ALA A 9 16.66 -0.95 21.70
N ASP A 10 16.28 -2.21 21.90
CA ASP A 10 15.13 -2.87 21.32
C ASP A 10 13.77 -2.37 21.85
N ALA A 11 13.71 -1.86 23.09
CA ALA A 11 12.49 -1.32 23.69
C ALA A 11 12.11 0.06 23.08
N ASP A 12 13.10 0.87 22.74
CA ASP A 12 12.88 2.18 22.11
C ASP A 12 12.41 2.02 20.66
N ALA A 13 12.95 1.03 19.93
CA ALA A 13 12.50 0.70 18.58
C ALA A 13 11.04 0.25 18.56
N LEU A 14 10.63 -0.65 19.46
CA LEU A 14 9.24 -1.09 19.56
C LEU A 14 8.29 0.08 19.90
N ARG A 15 8.71 0.98 20.80
CA ARG A 15 7.94 2.17 21.17
C ARG A 15 7.74 3.11 19.97
N PHE A 16 8.77 3.31 19.16
CA PHE A 16 8.67 4.08 17.93
C PHE A 16 7.60 3.50 16.99
N TRP A 17 7.64 2.21 16.72
CA TRP A 17 6.68 1.55 15.83
C TRP A 17 5.26 1.58 16.39
N GLN A 18 5.08 1.41 17.69
CA GLN A 18 3.76 1.53 18.32
C GLN A 18 3.17 2.94 18.18
N ALA A 19 4.00 3.98 18.27
CA ALA A 19 3.56 5.36 18.13
C ALA A 19 3.30 5.75 16.66
N ASN A 20 4.06 5.19 15.72
CA ASN A 20 4.14 5.70 14.36
C ASN A 20 3.67 4.73 13.26
N ALA A 21 3.36 3.45 13.56
CA ALA A 21 2.95 2.48 12.55
C ALA A 21 1.72 2.91 11.72
N ALA A 22 0.82 3.71 12.31
CA ALA A 22 -0.34 4.25 11.60
C ALA A 22 0.05 5.17 10.43
N LEU A 23 1.26 5.75 10.42
CA LEU A 23 1.75 6.57 9.31
C LEU A 23 1.87 5.77 8.01
N ALA A 24 1.97 4.43 8.07
CA ALA A 24 1.94 3.56 6.91
C ALA A 24 0.62 3.64 6.12
N LEU A 25 -0.44 4.18 6.71
CA LEU A 25 -1.75 4.40 6.06
C LEU A 25 -1.85 5.77 5.37
N VAL A 26 -0.92 6.70 5.62
CA VAL A 26 -0.90 8.03 4.97
C VAL A 26 -0.91 7.91 3.44
N PRO A 27 -0.11 7.03 2.81
CA PRO A 27 -0.18 6.85 1.36
C PRO A 27 -1.55 6.46 0.83
N TRP A 28 -2.33 5.69 1.59
CA TRP A 28 -3.67 5.30 1.16
C TRP A 28 -4.61 6.51 1.11
N ALA A 29 -4.59 7.34 2.15
CA ALA A 29 -5.40 8.56 2.19
C ALA A 29 -5.05 9.53 1.07
N VAL A 30 -3.75 9.73 0.82
CA VAL A 30 -3.27 10.60 -0.28
C VAL A 30 -3.64 10.01 -1.64
N SER A 31 -3.47 8.70 -1.82
CA SER A 31 -3.81 7.98 -3.06
C SER A 31 -5.30 8.10 -3.40
N LEU A 32 -6.20 7.90 -2.44
CA LEU A 32 -7.66 8.08 -2.64
C LEU A 32 -8.05 9.49 -3.12
N GLY A 33 -7.25 10.51 -2.81
CA GLY A 33 -7.48 11.88 -3.29
C GLY A 33 -7.07 12.10 -4.76
N ILE A 34 -6.22 11.23 -5.32
CA ILE A 34 -5.53 11.47 -6.60
C ILE A 34 -5.82 10.35 -7.62
N SER A 35 -5.45 9.11 -7.29
CA SER A 35 -5.37 7.99 -8.24
C SER A 35 -6.72 7.33 -8.51
N ILE A 36 -7.68 7.41 -7.57
CA ILE A 36 -8.99 6.78 -7.73
C ILE A 36 -9.84 7.40 -8.84
N TYR A 37 -9.44 8.55 -9.39
CA TYR A 37 -10.13 9.23 -10.48
C TYR A 37 -9.42 9.08 -11.83
N ALA A 38 -8.33 8.30 -11.88
CA ALA A 38 -7.36 8.31 -12.97
C ALA A 38 -7.93 8.07 -14.39
N PHE A 39 -9.02 7.29 -14.50
CA PHE A 39 -9.65 6.98 -15.78
C PHE A 39 -10.93 7.77 -16.03
N GLY A 40 -11.88 7.75 -15.10
CA GLY A 40 -13.15 8.43 -15.33
C GLY A 40 -13.03 9.96 -15.47
N SER A 41 -11.98 10.58 -14.92
CA SER A 41 -11.73 12.02 -15.10
C SER A 41 -11.42 12.42 -16.54
N GLU A 42 -11.08 11.47 -17.42
CA GLU A 42 -10.81 11.75 -18.83
C GLU A 42 -12.09 11.95 -19.66
N GLN A 43 -13.26 11.51 -19.15
CA GLN A 43 -14.55 11.68 -19.81
C GLN A 43 -14.49 11.37 -21.32
N ARG A 44 -14.82 12.35 -22.17
CA ARG A 44 -14.84 12.22 -23.64
C ARG A 44 -13.47 11.98 -24.26
N ALA A 45 -12.38 12.30 -23.58
CA ALA A 45 -11.02 12.04 -24.07
C ALA A 45 -10.70 10.54 -24.10
N VAL A 46 -11.48 9.68 -23.42
CA VAL A 46 -11.29 8.22 -23.49
C VAL A 46 -11.45 7.68 -24.92
N HIS A 47 -12.24 8.34 -25.77
CA HIS A 47 -12.35 7.98 -27.18
C HIS A 47 -11.04 8.18 -27.95
N LEU A 48 -10.20 9.13 -27.53
CA LEU A 48 -8.87 9.34 -28.10
C LEU A 48 -7.92 8.19 -27.73
N LEU A 49 -8.13 7.53 -26.58
CA LEU A 49 -7.34 6.35 -26.21
C LEU A 49 -7.50 5.19 -27.19
N ARG A 50 -8.62 5.12 -27.93
CA ARG A 50 -8.82 4.12 -28.99
C ARG A 50 -8.03 4.41 -30.26
N LEU A 51 -7.71 5.68 -30.50
CA LEU A 51 -6.95 6.12 -31.66
C LEU A 51 -5.44 6.01 -31.41
N LEU A 52 -5.02 6.02 -30.15
CA LEU A 52 -3.62 5.87 -29.78
C LEU A 52 -3.19 4.40 -29.85
N PRO A 53 -2.03 4.08 -30.45
CA PRO A 53 -1.49 2.72 -30.50
C PRO A 53 -0.85 2.30 -29.15
N LEU A 54 -1.56 2.52 -28.04
CA LEU A 54 -1.11 2.18 -26.70
C LEU A 54 -1.81 0.91 -26.22
N GLY A 55 -1.01 -0.09 -25.84
CA GLY A 55 -1.55 -1.29 -25.23
C GLY A 55 -2.13 -1.01 -23.83
N PRO A 56 -3.15 -1.76 -23.36
CA PRO A 56 -3.81 -1.56 -22.06
C PRO A 56 -2.84 -1.53 -20.88
N ARG A 57 -1.81 -2.39 -20.91
CA ARG A 57 -0.76 -2.43 -19.87
C ARG A 57 0.06 -1.15 -19.80
N ARG A 58 0.41 -0.56 -20.95
CA ARG A 58 1.19 0.69 -21.01
C ARG A 58 0.36 1.86 -20.53
N LEU A 59 -0.92 1.89 -20.90
CA LEU A 59 -1.87 2.90 -20.43
C LEU A 59 -2.02 2.84 -18.90
N PHE A 60 -2.27 1.65 -18.36
CA PHE A 60 -2.36 1.44 -16.91
C PHE A 60 -1.08 1.88 -16.19
N LEU A 61 0.08 1.43 -16.66
CA LEU A 61 1.36 1.76 -16.04
C LEU A 61 1.65 3.26 -16.07
N ALA A 62 1.34 3.94 -17.18
CA ALA A 62 1.50 5.38 -17.29
C ALA A 62 0.66 6.13 -16.24
N LYS A 63 -0.58 5.69 -16.01
CA LYS A 63 -1.46 6.24 -14.98
C LYS A 63 -0.93 6.00 -13.57
N VAL A 64 -0.47 4.79 -13.29
CA VAL A 64 0.15 4.46 -12.00
C VAL A 64 1.37 5.35 -11.77
N ILE A 65 2.29 5.47 -12.73
CA ILE A 65 3.51 6.29 -12.59
C ILE A 65 3.16 7.77 -12.37
N ALA A 66 2.20 8.29 -13.13
CA ALA A 66 1.78 9.69 -13.01
C ALA A 66 1.19 10.01 -11.63
N ALA A 67 0.43 9.08 -11.04
CA ALA A 67 -0.12 9.23 -9.70
C ALA A 67 0.90 8.91 -8.58
N LEU A 68 1.86 8.01 -8.84
CA LEU A 68 2.81 7.55 -7.84
C LEU A 68 3.74 8.65 -7.35
N ALA A 69 4.26 9.48 -8.27
CA ALA A 69 5.21 10.53 -7.92
C ALA A 69 4.67 11.51 -6.85
N PRO A 70 3.51 12.16 -7.01
CA PRO A 70 2.98 13.07 -5.98
C PRO A 70 2.62 12.34 -4.68
N VAL A 71 2.11 11.09 -4.76
CA VAL A 71 1.72 10.31 -3.57
C VAL A 71 2.95 9.95 -2.72
N VAL A 72 4.02 9.45 -3.36
CA VAL A 72 5.28 9.12 -2.67
C VAL A 72 5.87 10.37 -2.05
N ILE A 73 6.01 11.48 -2.81
CA ILE A 73 6.62 12.71 -2.30
C ILE A 73 5.89 13.23 -1.06
N LEU A 74 4.56 13.33 -1.12
CA LEU A 74 3.79 13.87 -0.01
C LEU A 74 3.79 12.93 1.20
N SER A 75 3.64 11.63 0.97
CA SER A 75 3.58 10.65 2.06
C SER A 75 4.92 10.48 2.76
N GLU A 76 6.02 10.46 2.00
CA GLU A 76 7.38 10.42 2.54
C GLU A 76 7.68 11.68 3.35
N LEU A 77 7.33 12.87 2.85
CA LEU A 77 7.55 14.11 3.57
C LEU A 77 6.85 14.08 4.94
N ILE A 78 5.58 13.67 4.97
CA ILE A 78 4.81 13.56 6.21
C ILE A 78 5.45 12.53 7.15
N ALA A 79 5.76 11.34 6.64
CA ALA A 79 6.30 10.26 7.44
C ALA A 79 7.69 10.58 8.01
N LEU A 80 8.57 11.19 7.23
CA LEU A 80 9.91 11.59 7.66
C LEU A 80 9.84 12.68 8.73
N VAL A 81 9.01 13.70 8.54
CA VAL A 81 8.84 14.78 9.54
C VAL A 81 8.37 14.20 10.87
N VAL A 82 7.35 13.33 10.86
CA VAL A 82 6.83 12.73 12.10
C VAL A 82 7.83 11.73 12.70
N ALA A 83 8.50 10.92 11.89
CA ALA A 83 9.49 9.95 12.37
C ALA A 83 10.69 10.63 13.06
N VAL A 84 11.17 11.74 12.50
CA VAL A 84 12.25 12.55 13.10
C VAL A 84 11.74 13.29 14.34
N ALA A 85 10.56 13.91 14.28
CA ALA A 85 9.99 14.66 15.40
C ALA A 85 9.71 13.78 16.63
N THR A 86 9.42 12.49 16.43
CA THR A 86 9.21 11.51 17.51
C THR A 86 10.51 10.89 18.03
N GLY A 87 11.68 11.34 17.53
CA GLY A 87 13.00 10.88 17.97
C GLY A 87 13.37 9.50 17.43
N GLY A 88 12.85 9.10 16.27
CA GLY A 88 13.22 7.84 15.62
C GLY A 88 14.72 7.78 15.29
N GLY A 89 15.34 6.62 15.55
CA GLY A 89 16.70 6.36 15.11
C GLY A 89 16.78 6.19 13.60
N TRP A 90 18.01 6.18 13.07
CA TRP A 90 18.26 6.04 11.62
C TRP A 90 17.59 4.80 11.02
N ARG A 91 17.61 3.67 11.74
CA ARG A 91 17.03 2.39 11.26
C ARG A 91 15.51 2.47 11.20
N GLU A 92 14.89 3.08 12.20
CA GLU A 92 13.45 3.26 12.29
C GLU A 92 12.94 4.21 11.21
N VAL A 93 13.64 5.33 11.01
CA VAL A 93 13.32 6.31 9.95
C VAL A 93 13.46 5.67 8.57
N ALA A 94 14.55 4.94 8.31
CA ALA A 94 14.74 4.25 7.04
C ALA A 94 13.69 3.14 6.82
N GLY A 95 13.33 2.40 7.87
CA GLY A 95 12.27 1.39 7.81
C GLY A 95 10.90 2.00 7.53
N MET A 96 10.59 3.16 8.14
CA MET A 96 9.35 3.89 7.90
C MET A 96 9.29 4.41 6.46
N ALA A 97 10.37 5.00 5.95
CA ALA A 97 10.46 5.43 4.57
C ALA A 97 10.22 4.26 3.60
N LEU A 98 10.90 3.12 3.79
CA LEU A 98 10.67 1.95 2.94
C LEU A 98 9.22 1.45 2.98
N LEU A 99 8.60 1.46 4.16
CA LEU A 99 7.20 1.06 4.35
C LEU A 99 6.23 2.02 3.64
N VAL A 100 6.50 3.32 3.69
CA VAL A 100 5.71 4.37 3.06
C VAL A 100 5.85 4.31 1.54
N ALA A 101 7.05 4.09 1.01
CA ALA A 101 7.27 3.84 -0.40
C ALA A 101 6.54 2.58 -0.89
N TRP A 102 6.63 1.48 -0.14
CA TRP A 102 5.90 0.24 -0.43
C TRP A 102 4.38 0.46 -0.43
N GLY A 103 3.86 1.09 0.62
CA GLY A 103 2.44 1.43 0.74
C GLY A 103 1.98 2.31 -0.43
N SER A 104 2.74 3.35 -0.78
CA SER A 104 2.44 4.24 -1.89
C SER A 104 2.34 3.49 -3.22
N CYS A 105 3.29 2.60 -3.51
CA CYS A 105 3.27 1.77 -4.71
C CYS A 105 2.00 0.90 -4.76
N GLY A 106 1.68 0.21 -3.65
CA GLY A 106 0.54 -0.69 -3.59
C GLY A 106 -0.80 0.04 -3.68
N PHE A 107 -1.03 1.05 -2.84
CA PHE A 107 -2.30 1.79 -2.81
C PHE A 107 -2.56 2.54 -4.11
N VAL A 108 -1.55 3.18 -4.72
CA VAL A 108 -1.72 3.83 -6.03
C VAL A 108 -2.09 2.83 -7.11
N THR A 109 -1.46 1.66 -7.11
CA THR A 109 -1.78 0.59 -8.06
C THR A 109 -3.21 0.08 -7.89
N ILE A 110 -3.63 -0.14 -6.65
CA ILE A 110 -4.99 -0.62 -6.30
C ILE A 110 -6.05 0.42 -6.67
N ASP A 111 -5.85 1.69 -6.31
CA ASP A 111 -6.81 2.75 -6.57
C ASP A 111 -6.92 3.06 -8.08
N THR A 112 -5.79 2.99 -8.80
CA THR A 112 -5.79 3.09 -10.28
C THR A 112 -6.51 1.89 -10.91
N ALA A 113 -6.36 0.69 -10.34
CA ALA A 113 -7.09 -0.49 -10.78
C ALA A 113 -8.60 -0.39 -10.50
N ALA A 114 -8.98 0.17 -9.36
CA ALA A 114 -10.37 0.47 -9.02
C ALA A 114 -11.01 1.45 -10.01
N ALA A 115 -10.28 2.50 -10.40
CA ALA A 115 -10.72 3.46 -11.41
C ALA A 115 -10.88 2.81 -12.80
N ALA A 116 -10.04 1.84 -13.15
CA ALA A 116 -10.13 1.09 -14.40
C ALA A 116 -11.25 0.03 -14.38
N PHE A 117 -11.59 -0.50 -13.21
CA PHE A 117 -12.56 -1.59 -13.06
C PHE A 117 -14.00 -1.15 -13.34
N ALA A 118 -14.38 0.04 -12.85
CA ALA A 118 -15.71 0.61 -13.04
C ALA A 118 -15.63 2.14 -13.22
N PRO A 119 -15.10 2.61 -14.37
CA PRO A 119 -15.04 4.03 -14.67
C PRO A 119 -16.43 4.59 -14.96
N ASN A 120 -16.72 5.77 -14.45
CA ASN A 120 -17.93 6.53 -14.72
C ASN A 120 -17.58 7.78 -15.55
N PHE A 121 -17.71 7.66 -16.87
CA PHE A 121 -17.39 8.74 -17.81
C PHE A 121 -18.48 9.81 -17.92
N GLU A 122 -19.70 9.50 -17.45
CA GLU A 122 -20.86 10.39 -17.50
C GLU A 122 -20.95 11.31 -16.27
N ALA A 123 -20.07 11.10 -15.28
CA ALA A 123 -20.07 11.88 -14.06
C ALA A 123 -19.78 13.38 -14.31
N ASP A 124 -20.73 14.24 -13.91
CA ASP A 124 -20.58 15.71 -13.94
C ASP A 124 -19.44 16.22 -13.04
N HIS A 125 -19.07 15.45 -12.02
CA HIS A 125 -18.03 15.79 -11.07
C HIS A 125 -16.94 14.71 -11.03
N ILE A 126 -15.68 15.14 -11.00
CA ILE A 126 -14.51 14.25 -10.95
C ILE A 126 -14.57 13.28 -9.76
N GLN A 127 -15.13 13.72 -8.63
CA GLN A 127 -15.29 12.89 -7.43
C GLN A 127 -16.27 11.73 -7.61
N ARG A 128 -17.06 11.71 -8.69
CA ARG A 128 -18.01 10.64 -9.06
C ARG A 128 -17.52 9.80 -10.24
N SER A 129 -16.31 10.06 -10.73
CA SER A 129 -15.75 9.43 -11.93
C SER A 129 -15.37 7.94 -11.78
N THR A 130 -15.45 7.41 -10.56
CA THR A 130 -15.35 5.97 -10.29
C THR A 130 -16.61 5.52 -9.58
N ASP A 131 -17.26 4.50 -10.13
CA ASP A 131 -18.52 3.99 -9.61
C ASP A 131 -18.38 3.37 -8.23
N LEU A 132 -19.51 3.22 -7.54
CA LEU A 132 -19.56 2.64 -6.19
C LEU A 132 -18.91 1.25 -6.14
N VAL A 133 -19.10 0.43 -7.19
CA VAL A 133 -18.50 -0.91 -7.27
C VAL A 133 -16.97 -0.83 -7.37
N GLY A 134 -16.44 0.09 -8.19
CA GLY A 134 -14.99 0.34 -8.30
C GLY A 134 -14.40 0.78 -6.97
N ARG A 135 -15.08 1.68 -6.24
CA ARG A 135 -14.64 2.11 -4.90
C ARG A 135 -14.68 0.99 -3.89
N ALA A 136 -15.74 0.18 -3.87
CA ALA A 136 -15.85 -0.96 -2.97
C ALA A 136 -14.71 -1.96 -3.23
N PHE A 137 -14.41 -2.24 -4.51
CA PHE A 137 -13.26 -3.04 -4.91
C PHE A 137 -11.94 -2.44 -4.41
N GLY A 138 -11.70 -1.15 -4.64
CA GLY A 138 -10.49 -0.46 -4.17
C GLY A 138 -10.34 -0.48 -2.65
N MET A 139 -11.43 -0.27 -1.91
CA MET A 139 -11.44 -0.32 -0.44
C MET A 139 -11.13 -1.72 0.09
N ILE A 140 -11.75 -2.77 -0.47
CA ILE A 140 -11.51 -4.15 -0.05
C ILE A 140 -10.08 -4.57 -0.37
N ALA A 141 -9.63 -4.33 -1.60
CA ALA A 141 -8.27 -4.66 -2.03
C ALA A 141 -7.22 -3.87 -1.23
N GLY A 142 -7.45 -2.58 -1.01
CA GLY A 142 -6.61 -1.70 -0.21
C GLY A 142 -6.51 -2.16 1.25
N ALA A 143 -7.65 -2.48 1.88
CA ALA A 143 -7.68 -3.00 3.24
C ALA A 143 -6.94 -4.35 3.35
N ALA A 144 -7.17 -5.27 2.42
CA ALA A 144 -6.48 -6.56 2.39
C ALA A 144 -4.97 -6.39 2.21
N PHE A 145 -4.55 -5.56 1.25
CA PHE A 145 -3.14 -5.24 1.00
C PHE A 145 -2.48 -4.59 2.22
N GLY A 146 -3.13 -3.59 2.81
CA GLY A 146 -2.64 -2.87 3.99
C GLY A 146 -2.48 -3.79 5.19
N LEU A 147 -3.49 -4.63 5.48
CA LEU A 147 -3.45 -5.58 6.59
C LEU A 147 -2.33 -6.61 6.42
N VAL A 148 -2.21 -7.21 5.24
CA VAL A 148 -1.19 -8.22 4.95
C VAL A 148 0.21 -7.59 4.99
N SER A 149 0.39 -6.38 4.43
CA SER A 149 1.65 -5.65 4.53
C SER A 149 2.01 -5.31 5.97
N ALA A 150 1.03 -4.89 6.78
CA ALA A 150 1.23 -4.63 8.21
C ALA A 150 1.65 -5.89 8.97
N VAL A 151 1.06 -7.05 8.66
CA VAL A 151 1.47 -8.34 9.25
C VAL A 151 2.91 -8.69 8.89
N ALA A 152 3.30 -8.54 7.61
CA ALA A 152 4.67 -8.80 7.17
C ALA A 152 5.68 -7.91 7.92
N VAL A 153 5.38 -6.61 8.01
CA VAL A 153 6.25 -5.62 8.62
C VAL A 153 6.32 -5.77 10.14
N ALA A 154 5.18 -5.94 10.81
CA ALA A 154 5.14 -6.22 12.24
C ALA A 154 5.99 -7.44 12.58
N ARG A 155 5.96 -8.47 11.73
CA ARG A 155 6.79 -9.65 11.93
C ARG A 155 8.27 -9.36 11.76
N VAL A 156 8.67 -8.60 10.74
CA VAL A 156 10.07 -8.16 10.56
C VAL A 156 10.55 -7.32 11.75
N ILE A 157 9.70 -6.43 12.27
CA ILE A 157 10.02 -5.62 13.46
C ILE A 157 10.23 -6.52 14.68
N PHE A 158 9.38 -7.52 14.91
CA PHE A 158 9.54 -8.45 16.03
C PHE A 158 10.79 -9.34 15.90
N PHE A 159 11.27 -9.60 14.69
CA PHE A 159 12.55 -10.26 14.50
C PHE A 159 13.73 -9.37 14.91
N ALA A 160 13.65 -8.07 14.65
CA ALA A 160 14.72 -7.13 14.93
C ALA A 160 14.75 -6.66 16.41
N GLY A 161 13.57 -6.41 17.00
CA GLY A 161 13.43 -5.85 18.35
C GLY A 161 12.86 -6.82 19.40
N GLY A 162 12.65 -8.09 19.03
CA GLY A 162 12.08 -9.10 19.91
C GLY A 162 10.54 -9.08 19.96
N VAL A 163 9.98 -10.22 20.36
CA VAL A 163 8.53 -10.41 20.49
C VAL A 163 8.06 -9.88 21.84
N PRO A 164 6.97 -9.08 21.90
CA PRO A 164 6.37 -8.66 23.15
C PRO A 164 6.05 -9.85 24.07
N THR A 165 6.27 -9.72 25.38
CA THR A 165 6.14 -10.82 26.34
C THR A 165 4.76 -11.48 26.30
N SER A 166 3.70 -10.72 26.05
CA SER A 166 2.32 -11.21 25.92
C SER A 166 2.09 -12.11 24.70
N LEU A 167 2.95 -12.04 23.68
CA LEU A 167 2.83 -12.79 22.43
C LEU A 167 3.87 -13.91 22.32
N GLN A 168 4.80 -14.04 23.28
CA GLN A 168 5.87 -15.03 23.22
C GLN A 168 5.34 -16.46 23.14
N SER A 169 4.30 -16.80 23.91
CA SER A 169 3.67 -18.13 23.87
C SER A 169 3.08 -18.46 22.50
N THR A 170 2.45 -17.47 21.84
CA THR A 170 1.89 -17.62 20.49
C THR A 170 2.99 -17.86 19.47
N PHE A 171 4.07 -17.07 19.49
CA PHE A 171 5.17 -17.19 18.54
C PHE A 171 6.12 -18.37 18.80
N ALA A 172 6.07 -18.97 19.99
CA ALA A 172 6.79 -20.19 20.32
C ALA A 172 6.15 -21.45 19.72
N TRP A 173 4.96 -21.34 19.11
CA TRP A 173 4.29 -22.49 18.50
C TRP A 173 5.13 -23.10 17.37
N GLU A 174 5.19 -24.43 17.36
CA GLU A 174 6.01 -25.22 16.44
C GLU A 174 5.17 -26.36 15.86
N ILE A 175 5.28 -26.57 14.55
CA ILE A 175 4.67 -27.68 13.83
C ILE A 175 5.77 -28.37 13.04
N ALA A 176 6.06 -29.63 13.36
CA ALA A 176 7.02 -30.45 12.61
C ALA A 176 8.40 -29.79 12.41
N GLY A 177 8.95 -29.13 13.44
CA GLY A 177 10.25 -28.45 13.34
C GLY A 177 10.20 -27.03 12.78
N LEU A 178 9.02 -26.52 12.41
CA LEU A 178 8.84 -25.19 11.83
C LEU A 178 8.06 -24.28 12.77
N HIS A 179 8.50 -23.03 12.88
CA HIS A 179 7.73 -21.96 13.51
C HIS A 179 6.93 -21.23 12.42
N PRO A 180 5.64 -21.60 12.19
CA PRO A 180 4.86 -21.03 11.09
C PRO A 180 4.68 -19.51 11.25
N LEU A 181 4.61 -19.03 12.49
CA LEU A 181 4.52 -17.62 12.83
C LEU A 181 5.88 -16.89 12.78
N GLY A 182 6.95 -17.59 12.38
CA GLY A 182 8.30 -17.05 12.19
C GLY A 182 8.49 -16.38 10.83
N TRP A 183 9.54 -16.78 10.11
CA TRP A 183 9.88 -16.26 8.78
C TRP A 183 8.82 -16.62 7.74
N PRO A 184 8.21 -17.83 7.78
CA PRO A 184 7.13 -18.18 6.85
C PRO A 184 5.97 -17.18 6.88
N LEU A 185 5.61 -16.61 8.04
CA LEU A 185 4.56 -15.60 8.14
C LEU A 185 4.95 -14.30 7.41
N ALA A 186 6.16 -13.78 7.63
CA ALA A 186 6.61 -12.55 6.97
C ALA A 186 6.66 -12.72 5.44
N VAL A 187 7.22 -13.85 4.99
CA VAL A 187 7.33 -14.17 3.56
C VAL A 187 5.94 -14.43 2.96
N GLY A 188 5.12 -15.25 3.59
CA GLY A 188 3.76 -15.56 3.14
C GLY A 188 2.89 -14.32 3.03
N ALA A 189 2.99 -13.40 4.01
CA ALA A 189 2.31 -12.12 3.96
C ALA A 189 2.84 -11.25 2.80
N ALA A 190 4.15 -11.07 2.66
CA ALA A 190 4.72 -10.30 1.54
C ALA A 190 4.31 -10.86 0.17
N LEU A 191 4.34 -12.19 -0.01
CA LEU A 191 3.89 -12.86 -1.23
C LEU A 191 2.39 -12.66 -1.47
N THR A 192 1.58 -12.70 -0.41
CA THR A 192 0.13 -12.43 -0.51
C THR A 192 -0.13 -10.99 -0.94
N ALA A 193 0.62 -10.02 -0.40
CA ALA A 193 0.51 -8.62 -0.82
C ALA A 193 0.88 -8.45 -2.31
N LEU A 194 1.96 -9.09 -2.77
CA LEU A 194 2.32 -9.11 -4.19
C LEU A 194 1.26 -9.79 -5.06
N ALA A 195 0.67 -10.89 -4.59
CA ALA A 195 -0.40 -11.59 -5.29
C ALA A 195 -1.66 -10.72 -5.43
N ILE A 196 -2.02 -9.96 -4.39
CA ILE A 196 -3.10 -8.97 -4.46
C ILE A 196 -2.80 -7.95 -5.56
N LEU A 197 -1.59 -7.38 -5.58
CA LEU A 197 -1.18 -6.41 -6.61
C LEU A 197 -1.23 -7.01 -8.02
N ALA A 198 -0.70 -8.21 -8.22
CA ALA A 198 -0.75 -8.89 -9.50
C ALA A 198 -2.18 -9.16 -9.97
N LEU A 199 -3.06 -9.57 -9.05
CA LEU A 199 -4.46 -9.83 -9.35
C LEU A 199 -5.20 -8.54 -9.75
N VAL A 200 -5.09 -7.46 -8.97
CA VAL A 200 -5.79 -6.19 -9.30
C VAL A 200 -5.28 -5.59 -10.61
N VAL A 201 -3.97 -5.69 -10.90
CA VAL A 201 -3.39 -5.24 -12.17
C VAL A 201 -3.94 -6.07 -13.33
N THR A 202 -4.05 -7.40 -13.17
CA THR A 202 -4.59 -8.27 -14.22
C THR A 202 -6.04 -7.91 -14.53
N ILE A 203 -6.87 -7.77 -13.48
CA ILE A 203 -8.27 -7.36 -13.60
C ILE A 203 -8.39 -6.01 -14.31
N ALA A 204 -7.59 -5.01 -13.90
CA ALA A 204 -7.61 -3.67 -14.50
C ALA A 204 -7.20 -3.68 -15.97
N VAL A 205 -6.15 -4.43 -16.32
CA VAL A 205 -5.67 -4.54 -17.71
C VAL A 205 -6.71 -5.20 -18.61
N ASP A 206 -7.39 -6.24 -18.11
CA ASP A 206 -8.45 -6.91 -18.87
C ASP A 206 -9.67 -5.99 -19.06
N ARG A 207 -10.04 -5.22 -18.04
CA ARG A 207 -11.11 -4.21 -18.15
C ARG A 207 -10.76 -3.08 -19.11
N LEU A 208 -9.52 -2.60 -19.10
CA LEU A 208 -9.07 -1.60 -20.06
C LEU A 208 -9.03 -2.14 -21.48
N ARG A 209 -8.65 -3.41 -21.67
CA ARG A 209 -8.74 -4.07 -22.97
C ARG A 209 -10.18 -4.09 -23.48
N ASP A 210 -11.12 -4.48 -22.63
CA ASP A 210 -12.55 -4.52 -22.95
C ASP A 210 -13.06 -3.11 -23.33
N LEU A 211 -12.73 -2.11 -22.52
CA LEU A 211 -13.07 -0.70 -22.76
C LEU A 211 -12.55 -0.16 -24.10
N ILE A 212 -11.31 -0.50 -24.46
CA ILE A 212 -10.66 -0.08 -25.70
C ILE A 212 -11.34 -0.75 -26.91
N LEU A 213 -11.65 -2.04 -26.81
CA LEU A 213 -12.22 -2.82 -27.93
C LEU A 213 -13.71 -2.54 -28.14
N ASN A 214 -14.50 -2.44 -27.07
CA ASN A 214 -15.96 -2.55 -27.17
C ASN A 214 -16.70 -1.24 -26.91
N GLY A 215 -16.30 -0.44 -25.94
CA GLY A 215 -17.26 0.55 -25.40
C GLY A 215 -16.88 0.97 -23.99
N PRO A 216 -17.04 2.25 -23.59
CA PRO A 216 -17.60 2.48 -22.26
C PRO A 216 -18.98 1.81 -22.14
#